data_AF-A0A8D1YB41-F1
#
_entry.id   AF-A0A8D1YB41-F1
#
_cell.length_a   1.000
_cell.length_b   1.000
_cell.length_c   1.000
_cell.angle_alpha   90.00
_cell.angle_beta   90.00
_cell.angle_gamma   90.00
#
_symmetry.space_group_name_H-M   'P 1'
#
loop_
_entity.id
_entity.type
_entity.pdbx_description
1 polymer ?
#
loop_
_entity_poly.entity_id
_entity_poly.type
_entity_poly.pdbx_seq_one_letter_code
_entity_poly.pdbx_strand_id
1 'polypeptide(L)'
;MSESQPSPPVIPSRRPGFRVCYICGREFGSQSLGIHEPQCLEKWRIENSKLPKHLRRPEPSKPPPLRGSGSYNLQAANEAAFQSSQAQLLPCEYCGRTFLPDRLLVHQRSCKPKAQPSGPKVQDLTSESKGGLKGSPKSKQQRNMAAPSVIDKVIHATGDAWDGPGSTF
;
A
#
# COMPACT_ATOMS: atom_id res chain seq x y z
N MET A 1 -32.08 41.35 14.33
CA MET A 1 -31.31 41.23 13.08
C MET A 1 -30.50 39.96 13.21
N SER A 2 -30.90 38.88 12.51
CA SER A 2 -30.27 37.56 12.66
C SER A 2 -29.06 37.47 11.75
N GLU A 3 -27.87 37.46 12.34
CA GLU A 3 -26.61 37.34 11.60
C GLU A 3 -26.40 35.90 11.13
N SER A 4 -26.40 35.74 9.81
CA SER A 4 -26.08 34.49 9.11
C SER A 4 -24.60 34.17 9.27
N GLN A 5 -24.27 33.13 10.02
CA GLN A 5 -22.89 32.65 10.13
C GLN A 5 -22.46 31.95 8.82
N PRO A 6 -21.31 32.32 8.22
CA PRO A 6 -20.84 31.69 6.99
C PRO A 6 -20.35 30.26 7.24
N SER A 7 -20.79 29.33 6.40
CA SER A 7 -20.40 27.91 6.47
C SER A 7 -18.91 27.73 6.12
N PRO A 8 -18.19 26.82 6.82
CA PRO A 8 -16.78 26.55 6.55
C PRO A 8 -16.57 25.95 5.14
N PRO A 9 -15.44 26.27 4.48
CA PRO A 9 -15.15 25.78 3.13
C PRO A 9 -14.98 24.25 3.14
N VAL A 10 -15.76 23.57 2.30
CA VAL A 10 -15.60 22.13 2.04
C VAL A 10 -14.35 21.96 1.18
N ILE A 11 -13.22 21.59 1.79
CA ILE A 11 -12.02 21.18 1.06
C ILE A 11 -12.32 19.83 0.41
N PRO A 12 -12.40 19.72 -0.93
CA PRO A 12 -12.61 18.43 -1.57
C PRO A 12 -11.42 17.53 -1.23
N SER A 13 -11.68 16.30 -0.80
CA SER A 13 -10.66 15.28 -0.56
C SER A 13 -10.03 14.82 -1.87
N ARG A 14 -9.28 15.69 -2.54
CA ARG A 14 -8.42 15.31 -3.66
C ARG A 14 -7.19 14.59 -3.12
N ARG A 15 -7.39 13.40 -2.54
CA ARG A 15 -6.27 12.49 -2.33
C ARG A 15 -5.72 12.16 -3.73
N PRO A 16 -4.45 12.48 -4.02
CA PRO A 16 -3.83 12.04 -5.27
C PRO A 16 -4.05 10.53 -5.41
N GLY A 17 -4.44 10.08 -6.60
CA GLY A 17 -4.71 8.67 -6.84
C GLY A 17 -3.43 7.85 -6.70
N PHE A 18 -3.23 7.20 -5.56
CA PHE A 18 -2.16 6.22 -5.37
C PHE A 18 -2.40 5.00 -6.25
N ARG A 19 -1.32 4.38 -6.69
CA ARG A 19 -1.35 3.13 -7.45
C ARG A 19 -0.60 2.04 -6.71
N VAL A 20 -1.11 0.82 -6.80
CA VAL A 20 -0.51 -0.35 -6.13
C VAL A 20 0.50 -1.02 -7.06
N CYS A 21 1.69 -1.34 -6.54
CA CYS A 21 2.66 -2.18 -7.24
C CYS A 21 2.18 -3.63 -7.29
N TYR A 22 2.05 -4.18 -8.48
CA TYR A 22 1.54 -5.55 -8.70
C TYR A 22 2.46 -6.67 -8.19
N ILE A 23 3.70 -6.34 -7.81
CA ILE A 23 4.71 -7.30 -7.34
C ILE A 23 4.75 -7.33 -5.81
N CYS A 24 4.79 -6.16 -5.16
CA CYS A 24 4.98 -6.05 -3.72
C CYS A 24 3.77 -5.52 -2.95
N GLY A 25 2.70 -5.12 -3.64
CA GLY A 25 1.44 -4.68 -3.03
C GLY A 25 1.50 -3.33 -2.30
N ARG A 26 2.61 -2.59 -2.41
CA ARG A 26 2.74 -1.25 -1.79
C ARG A 26 2.13 -0.16 -2.68
N GLU A 27 1.66 0.89 -2.04
CA GLU A 27 1.08 2.07 -2.68
C GLU A 27 2.16 3.10 -3.02
N PHE A 28 2.08 3.67 -4.22
CA PHE A 28 2.99 4.69 -4.73
C PHE A 28 2.21 5.80 -5.42
N GLY A 29 2.80 6.99 -5.49
CA GLY A 29 2.30 8.05 -6.37
C GLY A 29 2.42 7.62 -7.83
N SER A 30 1.61 8.22 -8.71
CA SER A 30 1.60 7.89 -10.13
C SER A 30 2.98 7.99 -10.80
N GLN A 31 3.78 8.99 -10.43
CA GLN A 31 5.14 9.18 -10.96
C GLN A 31 6.14 8.18 -10.36
N SER A 32 6.09 7.96 -9.05
CA SER A 32 7.05 7.08 -8.38
C SER A 32 6.83 5.61 -8.71
N LEU A 33 5.59 5.20 -9.05
CA LEU A 33 5.31 3.83 -9.46
C LEU A 33 6.10 3.41 -10.72
N GLY A 34 6.22 4.30 -11.71
CA GLY A 34 6.93 4.02 -12.96
C GLY A 34 8.43 3.74 -12.77
N ILE A 35 9.02 4.31 -11.72
CA ILE A 35 10.42 4.08 -11.32
C ILE A 35 10.51 2.84 -10.41
N HIS A 36 9.51 2.66 -9.55
CA HIS A 36 9.48 1.57 -8.59
C HIS A 36 9.29 0.19 -9.24
N GLU A 37 8.31 0.02 -10.14
CA GLU A 37 8.00 -1.28 -10.76
C GLU A 37 9.21 -1.99 -11.38
N PRO A 38 10.02 -1.35 -12.26
CA PRO A 38 11.18 -2.03 -12.85
C PRO A 38 12.22 -2.43 -11.80
N GLN A 39 12.49 -1.57 -10.81
CA GLN A 39 13.42 -1.88 -9.72
C GLN A 39 12.89 -3.01 -8.83
N CYS A 40 11.58 -3.03 -8.57
CA CYS A 40 10.93 -4.07 -7.79
C CYS A 40 10.98 -5.43 -8.51
N LEU A 41 10.77 -5.44 -9.83
CA LEU A 41 10.87 -6.64 -10.66
C LEU A 41 12.29 -7.18 -10.71
N GLU A 42 13.28 -6.29 -10.84
CA GLU A 42 14.69 -6.70 -10.85
C GLU A 42 15.09 -7.34 -9.51
N LYS A 43 14.75 -6.71 -8.38
CA LYS A 43 14.95 -7.30 -7.05
C LYS A 43 14.28 -8.67 -6.95
N TRP A 44 13.05 -8.80 -7.44
CA TRP A 44 12.32 -10.07 -7.44
C TRP A 44 13.06 -11.15 -8.25
N ARG A 45 13.57 -10.83 -9.45
CA ARG A 45 14.33 -11.78 -10.28
C ARG A 45 15.61 -12.23 -9.61
N ILE A 46 16.34 -11.31 -8.98
CA ILE A 46 17.56 -11.62 -8.23
C ILE A 46 17.24 -12.56 -7.07
N GLU A 47 16.21 -12.28 -6.27
CA GLU A 47 15.80 -13.17 -5.17
C GLU A 47 15.33 -14.54 -5.68
N ASN A 48 14.54 -14.56 -6.75
CA ASN A 48 14.02 -15.78 -7.34
C ASN A 48 15.11 -16.65 -7.97
N SER A 49 16.14 -16.05 -8.58
CA SER A 49 17.25 -16.78 -9.19
C SER A 49 18.15 -17.48 -8.17
N LYS A 50 18.21 -16.99 -6.92
CA LYS A 50 18.90 -17.62 -5.79
C LYS A 50 18.22 -18.91 -5.32
N LEU A 51 16.95 -19.11 -5.67
CA LEU A 51 16.24 -20.35 -5.34
C LEU A 51 16.67 -21.49 -6.28
N PRO A 52 16.72 -22.74 -5.78
CA PRO A 52 16.84 -23.94 -6.61
C PRO A 52 15.82 -23.92 -7.76
N LYS A 53 16.19 -24.43 -8.94
CA LYS A 53 15.34 -24.35 -10.16
C LYS A 53 13.87 -24.79 -9.93
N HIS A 54 13.67 -25.80 -9.09
CA HIS A 54 12.35 -26.35 -8.77
C HIS A 54 11.53 -25.51 -7.76
N LEU A 55 12.17 -24.59 -7.03
CA LEU A 55 11.52 -23.66 -6.10
C LEU A 55 11.37 -22.25 -6.68
N ARG A 56 11.88 -22.02 -7.90
CA ARG A 56 11.73 -20.72 -8.57
C ARG A 56 10.26 -20.50 -8.91
N ARG A 57 9.78 -19.30 -8.59
CA ARG A 57 8.43 -18.85 -8.89
C ARG A 57 8.35 -18.31 -10.32
N PRO A 58 7.18 -18.39 -10.98
CA PRO A 58 6.96 -17.71 -12.25
C PRO A 58 7.02 -16.20 -12.07
N GLU A 59 7.47 -15.50 -13.12
CA GLU A 59 7.56 -14.04 -13.11
C GLU A 59 6.17 -13.41 -12.89
N PRO A 60 6.05 -12.39 -12.01
CA PRO A 60 4.78 -11.72 -11.82
C PRO A 60 4.33 -11.05 -13.13
N SER A 61 3.10 -11.34 -13.55
CA SER A 61 2.51 -10.73 -14.74
C SER A 61 1.93 -9.36 -14.41
N LYS A 62 2.27 -8.36 -15.25
CA LYS A 62 1.72 -7.01 -15.13
C LYS A 62 0.25 -7.00 -15.56
N PRO A 63 -0.69 -6.55 -14.70
CA PRO A 63 -2.09 -6.49 -15.08
C PRO A 63 -2.29 -5.52 -16.27
N PRO A 64 -3.22 -5.81 -17.19
CA PRO A 64 -3.46 -4.98 -18.36
C PRO A 64 -3.89 -3.57 -17.94
N PRO A 65 -3.48 -2.53 -18.68
CA PRO A 65 -3.92 -1.17 -18.40
C PRO A 65 -5.41 -1.05 -18.66
N LEU A 66 -6.19 -0.73 -17.62
CA LEU A 66 -7.62 -0.49 -17.79
C LEU A 66 -7.84 0.83 -18.56
N ARG A 67 -8.54 0.76 -19.69
CA ARG A 67 -8.83 1.93 -20.53
C ARG A 67 -10.05 2.68 -19.98
N GLY A 68 -9.86 3.95 -19.61
CA GLY A 68 -10.93 4.84 -19.14
C GLY A 68 -10.45 5.84 -18.10
N SER A 69 -11.11 7.00 -18.02
CA SER A 69 -10.80 8.03 -17.02
C SER A 69 -11.86 8.03 -15.92
N GLY A 70 -11.47 7.76 -14.68
CA GLY A 70 -12.40 7.77 -13.55
C GLY A 70 -11.84 7.12 -12.28
N SER A 71 -12.35 7.56 -11.12
CA SER A 71 -11.97 7.04 -9.80
C SER A 71 -12.27 5.55 -9.65
N TYR A 72 -13.38 5.07 -10.21
CA TYR A 72 -13.75 3.65 -10.20
C TYR A 72 -12.73 2.79 -10.96
N ASN A 73 -12.22 3.29 -12.08
CA ASN A 73 -11.21 2.59 -12.88
C ASN A 73 -9.86 2.47 -12.15
N LEU A 74 -9.48 3.52 -11.40
CA LEU A 74 -8.28 3.47 -10.56
C LEU A 74 -8.41 2.43 -9.44
N GLN A 75 -9.56 2.37 -8.77
CA GLN A 75 -9.79 1.40 -7.71
C GLN A 75 -9.70 -0.04 -8.24
N ALA A 76 -10.33 -0.33 -9.37
CA ALA A 76 -10.27 -1.63 -10.03
C ALA A 76 -8.83 -2.00 -10.44
N ALA A 77 -8.06 -1.06 -10.98
CA ALA A 77 -6.65 -1.28 -11.33
C ALA A 77 -5.80 -1.60 -10.10
N ASN A 78 -6.03 -0.89 -9.00
CA ASN A 78 -5.32 -1.11 -7.74
C ASN A 78 -5.66 -2.45 -7.11
N GLU A 79 -6.94 -2.84 -7.16
CA GLU A 79 -7.39 -4.15 -6.67
C GLU A 79 -6.76 -5.29 -7.50
N ALA A 80 -6.77 -5.18 -8.83
CA ALA A 80 -6.13 -6.16 -9.71
C ALA A 80 -4.62 -6.27 -9.42
N ALA A 81 -3.92 -5.14 -9.26
CA ALA A 81 -2.51 -5.14 -8.89
C ALA A 81 -2.28 -5.75 -7.49
N PHE A 82 -3.13 -5.43 -6.52
CA PHE A 82 -3.05 -6.00 -5.17
C PHE A 82 -3.25 -7.52 -5.21
N GLN A 83 -4.24 -8.02 -5.95
CA GLN A 83 -4.47 -9.45 -6.16
C GLN A 83 -3.25 -10.15 -6.78
N SER A 84 -2.65 -9.58 -7.82
CA SER A 84 -1.40 -10.11 -8.40
C SER A 84 -0.26 -10.21 -7.38
N SER A 85 -0.15 -9.24 -6.46
CA SER A 85 0.91 -9.23 -5.45
C SER A 85 0.76 -10.34 -4.41
N GLN A 86 -0.45 -10.83 -4.17
CA GLN A 86 -0.70 -11.90 -3.19
C GLN A 86 -0.01 -13.21 -3.55
N ALA A 87 0.18 -13.49 -4.85
CA ALA A 87 0.90 -14.68 -5.33
C ALA A 87 2.39 -14.69 -4.92
N GLN A 88 2.93 -13.55 -4.47
CA GLN A 88 4.34 -13.44 -4.05
C GLN A 88 4.53 -13.63 -2.55
N LEU A 89 3.44 -13.77 -1.79
CA LEU A 89 3.49 -13.95 -0.34
C LEU A 89 3.78 -15.41 0.03
N LEU A 90 4.60 -15.59 1.06
CA LEU A 90 4.98 -16.87 1.62
C LEU A 90 4.47 -16.99 3.05
N PRO A 91 3.88 -18.12 3.45
CA PRO A 91 3.44 -18.33 4.82
C PRO A 91 4.65 -18.46 5.76
N CYS A 92 4.46 -18.03 7.00
CA CYS A 92 5.38 -18.30 8.08
C CYS A 92 5.15 -19.71 8.63
N GLU A 93 6.20 -20.52 8.66
CA GLU A 93 6.20 -21.89 9.21
C GLU A 93 5.68 -21.98 10.67
N TYR A 94 5.81 -20.90 11.45
CA TYR A 94 5.44 -20.89 12.86
C TYR A 94 3.99 -20.45 13.12
N CYS A 95 3.47 -19.48 12.34
CA CYS A 95 2.17 -18.87 12.62
C CYS A 95 1.19 -18.83 11.44
N GLY A 96 1.63 -19.24 10.25
CA GLY A 96 0.83 -19.30 9.01
C GLY A 96 0.56 -17.96 8.35
N ARG A 97 0.94 -16.82 8.95
CA ARG A 97 0.76 -15.50 8.32
C ARG A 97 1.65 -15.37 7.10
N THR A 98 1.12 -14.73 6.05
CA THR A 98 1.81 -14.58 4.76
C THR A 98 2.56 -13.26 4.66
N PHE A 99 3.78 -13.29 4.14
CA PHE A 99 4.64 -12.11 3.98
C PHE A 99 5.44 -12.18 2.68
N LEU A 100 5.89 -11.03 2.17
CA LEU A 100 6.96 -11.03 1.16
C LEU A 100 8.25 -11.63 1.76
N PRO A 101 9.10 -12.29 0.95
CA PRO A 101 10.31 -12.96 1.43
C PRO A 101 11.17 -12.09 2.37
N ASP A 102 11.43 -10.85 1.97
CA ASP A 102 12.21 -9.87 2.73
C ASP A 102 11.62 -9.60 4.15
N ARG A 103 10.29 -9.43 4.25
CA ARG A 103 9.62 -9.25 5.55
C ARG A 103 9.45 -10.55 6.33
N LEU A 104 9.31 -11.68 5.63
CA LEU A 104 9.17 -12.99 6.27
C LEU A 104 10.39 -13.31 7.12
N LEU A 105 11.60 -13.07 6.58
CA LEU A 105 12.85 -13.29 7.30
C LEU A 105 12.92 -12.48 8.60
N VAL A 106 12.52 -11.21 8.56
CA VAL A 106 12.47 -10.36 9.75
C VAL A 106 11.46 -10.88 10.77
N HIS A 107 10.27 -11.28 10.30
CA HIS A 107 9.21 -11.81 11.15
C HIS A 107 9.59 -13.13 11.81
N GLN A 108 10.20 -14.07 11.07
CA GLN A 108 10.57 -15.40 11.59
C GLN A 108 11.59 -15.34 12.74
N ARG A 109 12.42 -14.30 12.82
CA ARG A 109 13.38 -14.12 13.94
C ARG A 109 12.71 -13.93 15.30
N SER A 110 11.51 -13.37 15.34
CA SER A 110 10.78 -13.09 16.58
C SER A 110 9.44 -13.82 16.68
N CYS A 111 9.00 -14.47 15.60
CA CYS A 111 7.76 -15.24 15.59
C CYS A 111 7.92 -16.51 16.44
N LYS A 112 6.95 -16.73 17.33
CA LYS A 112 6.87 -17.95 18.14
C LYS A 112 5.96 -18.99 17.47
N PRO A 113 6.26 -20.29 17.56
CA PRO A 113 5.39 -21.36 17.09
C PRO A 113 3.99 -21.23 17.71
N LYS A 114 2.95 -21.28 16.89
CA LYS A 114 1.61 -21.56 17.39
C LYS A 114 1.49 -23.05 17.69
N ALA A 115 1.01 -23.39 18.89
CA ALA A 115 0.42 -24.71 19.12
C ALA A 115 -0.81 -24.82 18.19
N GLN A 116 -0.77 -25.76 17.25
CA GLN A 116 -1.84 -26.01 16.27
C GLN A 116 -3.05 -26.68 16.97
N PRO A 117 -4.29 -26.70 16.40
CA PRO A 117 -4.57 -26.73 14.96
C PRO A 117 -5.75 -25.89 14.43
N SER A 118 -5.70 -25.53 13.14
CA SER A 118 -6.83 -25.72 12.22
C SER A 118 -6.42 -25.36 10.78
N GLY A 119 -6.81 -26.25 9.85
CA GLY A 119 -6.47 -26.19 8.43
C GLY A 119 -7.13 -25.04 7.65
N PRO A 120 -7.07 -25.09 6.30
CA PRO A 120 -7.56 -24.01 5.45
C PRO A 120 -9.08 -23.87 5.61
N LYS A 121 -9.55 -22.75 6.16
CA LYS A 121 -10.97 -22.39 6.09
C LYS A 121 -11.24 -21.83 4.69
N VAL A 122 -11.59 -22.73 3.77
CA VAL A 122 -12.19 -22.39 2.48
C VAL A 122 -13.53 -21.71 2.79
N GLN A 123 -13.62 -20.40 2.56
CA GLN A 123 -14.88 -19.67 2.67
C GLN A 123 -15.49 -19.66 1.27
N ASP A 124 -16.23 -20.73 0.99
CA ASP A 124 -17.13 -20.82 -0.14
C ASP A 124 -18.30 -19.85 0.09
N LEU A 125 -18.51 -18.95 -0.87
CA LEU A 125 -19.57 -17.94 -0.84
C LEU A 125 -20.70 -18.41 -1.75
N THR A 126 -21.67 -19.16 -1.21
CA THR A 126 -22.97 -19.31 -1.86
C THR A 126 -24.15 -19.38 -0.86
N SER A 127 -25.20 -18.62 -1.20
CA SER A 127 -26.63 -18.86 -0.98
C SER A 127 -27.32 -18.49 0.36
N GLU A 128 -27.99 -17.34 0.29
CA GLU A 128 -29.37 -17.00 0.71
C GLU A 128 -30.06 -17.78 1.85
N SER A 129 -30.52 -17.06 2.90
CA SER A 129 -31.95 -16.98 3.24
C SER A 129 -32.30 -15.96 4.33
N LYS A 130 -33.55 -15.50 4.23
CA LYS A 130 -34.25 -14.36 4.83
C LYS A 130 -34.36 -14.32 6.37
N GLY A 131 -34.46 -13.10 6.91
CA GLY A 131 -35.47 -12.78 7.94
C GLY A 131 -35.05 -11.81 9.06
N GLY A 132 -35.86 -10.76 9.27
CA GLY A 132 -36.15 -10.26 10.64
C GLY A 132 -35.58 -8.89 11.02
N LEU A 133 -36.48 -7.95 11.29
CA LEU A 133 -36.25 -6.54 11.61
C LEU A 133 -35.89 -6.28 13.09
N LYS A 134 -35.31 -5.07 13.28
CA LYS A 134 -35.42 -4.10 14.40
C LYS A 134 -34.26 -4.04 15.41
N GLY A 135 -33.73 -2.82 15.55
CA GLY A 135 -33.12 -2.34 16.80
C GLY A 135 -31.86 -1.50 16.61
N SER A 136 -32.01 -0.19 16.37
CA SER A 136 -30.93 0.77 16.66
C SER A 136 -30.76 0.92 18.18
N PRO A 137 -29.52 1.18 18.63
CA PRO A 137 -29.33 2.36 19.46
C PRO A 137 -28.15 3.21 19.00
N LYS A 138 -28.36 4.54 19.06
CA LYS A 138 -27.33 5.58 18.98
C LYS A 138 -26.23 5.29 20.02
N SER A 139 -24.96 5.30 19.61
CA SER A 139 -23.87 5.59 20.52
C SER A 139 -22.88 6.58 19.91
N LYS A 140 -22.41 7.44 20.81
CA LYS A 140 -21.71 8.70 20.61
C LYS A 140 -20.35 8.51 19.95
N GLN A 141 -20.09 9.39 19.01
CA GLN A 141 -18.88 10.21 18.89
C GLN A 141 -17.85 10.02 20.02
N GLN A 142 -16.68 9.48 19.67
CA GLN A 142 -15.41 9.84 20.29
C GLN A 142 -14.31 9.82 19.24
N ARG A 143 -14.00 11.02 18.77
CA ARG A 143 -12.70 11.40 18.21
C ARG A 143 -11.66 11.22 19.31
N ASN A 144 -10.44 10.80 18.97
CA ASN A 144 -9.19 11.27 19.57
C ASN A 144 -8.00 10.76 18.72
N MET A 145 -7.45 11.65 17.90
CA MET A 145 -6.11 11.54 17.31
C MET A 145 -5.27 12.61 18.00
N ALA A 146 -4.16 12.22 18.63
CA ALA A 146 -3.11 13.14 19.05
C ALA A 146 -1.80 12.69 18.40
N ALA A 147 -1.33 13.49 17.45
CA ALA A 147 0.03 13.47 16.93
C ALA A 147 0.94 14.24 17.88
N PRO A 148 2.22 13.86 18.05
CA PRO A 148 3.20 14.75 18.66
C PRO A 148 3.62 15.85 17.68
N SER A 149 3.52 17.09 18.17
CA SER A 149 3.96 18.34 17.54
C SER A 149 5.49 18.35 17.37
N VAL A 150 5.93 18.64 16.16
CA VAL A 150 7.30 19.08 15.85
C VAL A 150 7.36 20.59 16.07
N ILE A 151 8.42 21.08 16.69
CA ILE A 151 8.67 22.52 16.88
C ILE A 151 9.83 22.94 15.97
N ASP A 152 9.59 24.05 15.27
CA ASP A 152 10.44 24.72 14.30
C ASP A 152 11.85 25.07 14.79
N LYS A 153 12.82 24.97 13.88
CA LYS A 153 13.93 25.93 13.79
C LYS A 153 14.23 26.32 12.35
N VAL A 154 13.83 27.54 12.04
CA VAL A 154 14.34 28.47 11.02
C VAL A 154 15.85 28.36 10.86
N ILE A 155 16.31 28.21 9.61
CA ILE A 155 17.67 28.55 9.19
C ILE A 155 17.53 29.47 7.97
N HIS A 156 18.09 30.68 8.12
CA HIS A 156 18.15 31.73 7.11
C HIS A 156 18.97 31.29 5.89
N ALA A 157 18.45 31.58 4.70
CA ALA A 157 19.18 31.57 3.46
C ALA A 157 19.82 32.95 3.24
N THR A 158 21.14 32.98 3.09
CA THR A 158 21.88 34.08 2.44
C THR A 158 22.56 33.48 1.22
N GLY A 159 22.30 34.09 0.06
CA GLY A 159 22.82 33.67 -1.23
C GLY A 159 24.26 34.11 -1.42
N ASP A 160 25.03 33.26 -2.10
CA ASP A 160 26.34 33.58 -2.63
C ASP A 160 26.37 33.28 -4.13
N ALA A 161 27.04 34.21 -4.82
CA ALA A 161 26.95 34.52 -6.23
C ALA A 161 27.63 33.50 -7.16
N TRP A 162 27.13 33.49 -8.40
CA TRP A 162 27.83 32.93 -9.56
C TRP A 162 29.03 33.80 -9.92
N ASP A 163 30.22 33.21 -9.95
CA ASP A 163 31.37 33.72 -10.71
C ASP A 163 31.86 32.63 -11.68
N GLY A 164 32.04 33.03 -12.93
CA GLY A 164 32.21 32.16 -14.10
C GLY A 164 33.60 31.55 -14.28
N PRO A 165 33.76 30.63 -15.25
CA PRO A 165 35.07 30.07 -15.59
C PRO A 165 35.88 31.05 -16.45
N GLY A 166 37.01 31.49 -15.88
CA GLY A 166 38.07 32.23 -16.58
C GLY A 166 38.88 31.33 -17.51
N SER A 167 39.22 31.93 -18.64
CA SER A 167 40.02 31.46 -19.77
C SER A 167 41.45 31.08 -19.39
N THR A 168 41.99 30.00 -19.97
CA THR A 168 43.43 29.77 -20.11
C THR A 168 43.74 29.42 -21.56
N PHE A 169 44.63 30.23 -22.15
CA PHE A 169 45.31 29.99 -23.42
C PHE A 169 46.34 28.85 -23.30
#